data_AF-A0A2V7Y7W1-F1
#
_entry.id   AF-A0A2V7Y7W1-F1
#
_cell.length_a   1.000
_cell.length_b   1.000
_cell.length_c   1.000
_cell.angle_alpha   90.00
_cell.angle_beta   90.00
_cell.angle_gamma   90.00
#
_symmetry.space_group_name_H-M   'P 1'
#
loop_
_entity.id
_entity.type
_entity.pdbx_description
1 polymer ?
#
loop_
_entity_poly.entity_id
_entity_poly.type
_entity_poly.pdbx_seq_one_letter_code
_entity_poly.pdbx_strand_id
1 'polypeptide(L)' 'MRLLGAGVTEDDVEVLRGPGGPPRLRLSARAEARLARLGAARALVSLTHGRQHAAAAVLLVRGRA' A
#
# COMPACT_ATOMS: atom_id res chain seq x y z
N MET A 1 7.47 1.81 7.26
CA MET A 1 7.17 0.94 6.07
C MET A 1 7.39 -0.58 6.34
N ARG A 2 6.36 -1.46 6.30
CA ARG A 2 6.48 -2.90 6.70
C ARG A 2 6.60 -3.92 5.55
N LEU A 3 5.73 -3.84 4.53
CA LEU A 3 5.61 -4.91 3.51
C LEU A 3 6.53 -4.72 2.30
N LEU A 4 6.83 -3.48 1.90
CA LEU A 4 7.79 -3.24 0.81
C LEU A 4 9.25 -3.32 1.32
N GLY A 5 9.48 -3.17 2.62
CA GLY A 5 10.80 -3.37 3.24
C GLY A 5 11.77 -2.20 3.02
N ALA A 6 13.06 -2.47 3.23
CA ALA A 6 14.10 -1.45 3.25
C ALA A 6 14.25 -0.71 1.90
N GLY A 7 14.53 0.60 2.00
CA GLY A 7 14.70 1.48 0.84
C GLY A 7 13.42 2.11 0.30
N VAL A 8 12.26 1.88 0.94
CA VAL A 8 11.02 2.59 0.67
C VAL A 8 10.65 3.41 1.89
N THR A 9 10.43 4.71 1.72
CA THR A 9 10.02 5.61 2.81
C THR A 9 8.52 5.87 2.78
N GLU A 10 8.02 6.62 3.75
CA GLU A 10 6.63 7.06 3.81
C GLU A 10 6.25 7.94 2.61
N ASP A 11 7.16 8.80 2.14
CA ASP A 11 6.95 9.67 0.97
C ASP A 11 6.80 8.90 -0.35
N ASP A 12 7.30 7.66 -0.39
CA ASP A 12 7.16 6.78 -1.55
C ASP A 12 5.76 6.13 -1.64
N VAL A 13 4.90 6.30 -0.61
CA VAL A 13 3.58 5.66 -0.52
C VAL A 13 2.50 6.62 -0.07
N GLU A 14 1.55 6.88 -0.96
CA GLU A 14 0.42 7.75 -0.69
C GLU A 14 -0.89 6.97 -0.60
N VAL A 15 -1.70 7.31 0.41
CA VAL A 15 -3.07 6.80 0.54
C VAL A 15 -4.03 7.77 -0.16
N LEU A 16 -4.61 7.32 -1.27
CA LEU A 16 -5.65 8.05 -1.99
C LEU A 16 -7.03 7.63 -1.48
N ARG A 17 -7.85 8.62 -1.11
CA ARG A 17 -9.27 8.43 -0.74
C ARG A 17 -10.16 9.20 -1.71
N GLY A 18 -11.04 8.47 -2.40
CA GLY A 18 -12.09 9.06 -3.23
C GLY A 18 -13.43 9.08 -2.49
N PRO A 19 -14.40 9.90 -2.93
CA PRO A 19 -15.75 9.90 -2.37
C PRO A 19 -16.38 8.51 -2.46
N GLY A 20 -16.90 8.00 -1.33
CA GLY A 20 -17.71 6.76 -1.28
C GLY A 20 -17.01 5.45 -1.65
N GLY A 21 -15.69 5.45 -1.91
CA GLY A 21 -14.95 4.28 -2.39
C GLY A 21 -13.88 3.78 -1.41
N PRO A 22 -13.36 2.56 -1.61
CA PRO A 22 -12.26 2.05 -0.82
C PRO A 22 -10.98 2.87 -1.05
N PRO A 23 -10.12 3.02 -0.02
CA PRO A 23 -8.83 3.67 -0.17
C PRO A 23 -7.93 2.88 -1.14
N ARG A 24 -7.01 3.59 -1.81
CA ARG A 24 -6.00 3.00 -2.70
C ARG A 24 -4.61 3.50 -2.34
N LEU A 25 -3.58 2.75 -2.72
CA LEU A 25 -2.20 3.19 -2.61
C LEU A 25 -1.71 3.70 -3.97
N ARG A 26 -1.16 4.90 -3.99
CA ARG A 26 -0.29 5.39 -5.08
C ARG A 26 1.15 5.22 -4.63
N LEU A 27 1.94 4.52 -5.43
CA LEU A 27 3.33 4.21 -5.13
C LEU A 27 4.23 5.07 -6.02
N SER A 28 5.35 5.54 -5.48
CA SER A 28 6.42 6.10 -6.31
C SER A 28 7.03 5.02 -7.20
N ALA A 29 7.75 5.42 -8.25
CA ALA A 29 8.45 4.46 -9.13
C ALA A 29 9.40 3.52 -8.34
N ARG A 30 10.01 4.02 -7.25
CA ARG A 30 10.85 3.20 -6.37
C ARG A 30 10.03 2.15 -5.61
N ALA A 31 8.90 2.54 -5.04
CA ALA A 31 8.00 1.63 -4.33
C ALA A 31 7.36 0.60 -5.27
N GLU A 32 6.99 0.99 -6.50
CA GLU A 32 6.50 0.08 -7.53
C GLU A 32 7.57 -0.94 -7.95
N ALA A 33 8.81 -0.49 -8.18
CA ALA A 33 9.92 -1.40 -8.49
C ALA A 33 10.19 -2.38 -7.33
N ARG A 34 9.98 -1.95 -6.08
CA ARG A 34 10.07 -2.85 -4.93
C ARG A 34 8.91 -3.85 -4.88
N LEU A 35 7.68 -3.40 -5.11
CA LEU A 35 6.50 -4.26 -5.20
C LEU A 35 6.68 -5.36 -6.27
N ALA A 36 7.16 -4.97 -7.45
CA ALA A 36 7.43 -5.89 -8.55
C ALA A 36 8.53 -6.91 -8.21
N ARG A 37 9.62 -6.48 -7.56
CA ARG A 37 10.68 -7.40 -7.07
C ARG A 37 10.18 -8.42 -6.04
N LEU A 38 9.11 -8.11 -5.31
CA LEU A 38 8.44 -9.04 -4.39
C LEU A 38 7.47 -10.00 -5.11
N GLY A 39 7.37 -9.92 -6.45
CA GLY A 39 6.45 -10.74 -7.25
C GLY A 39 4.98 -10.35 -7.06
N ALA A 40 4.72 -9.14 -6.58
CA ALA A 40 3.39 -8.58 -6.44
C ALA A 40 3.08 -7.64 -7.60
N ALA A 41 1.83 -7.65 -8.04
CA ALA A 41 1.33 -6.74 -9.07
C ALA A 41 0.49 -5.61 -8.48
N ARG A 42 -0.11 -5.82 -7.29
CA ARG A 42 -0.97 -4.83 -6.63
C ARG A 42 -0.78 -4.85 -5.12
N ALA A 43 -1.00 -3.71 -4.48
CA ALA A 43 -1.15 -3.59 -3.04
C ALA A 43 -2.58 -3.11 -2.72
N LEU A 44 -3.29 -3.85 -1.87
CA LEU A 44 -4.63 -3.49 -1.39
C LEU A 44 -4.53 -3.00 0.05
N VAL A 45 -5.32 -1.99 0.40
CA VAL A 45 -5.32 -1.40 1.75
C VAL A 45 -6.74 -1.32 2.29
N SER A 46 -6.88 -1.66 3.57
CA SER A 46 -8.07 -1.38 4.37
C SER A 46 -7.66 -0.60 5.61
N LEU A 47 -8.43 0.42 5.94
CA LEU A 47 -8.15 1.33 7.05
C LEU A 47 -9.34 1.31 8.01
N THR A 48 -9.05 1.30 9.30
CA THR A 48 -10.05 1.51 10.35
C THR A 48 -9.48 2.47 11.38
N HIS A 49 -10.33 3.35 11.90
CA HIS A 49 -9.94 4.25 12.97
C HIS A 49 -11.11 4.52 13.91
N GLY A 50 -10.79 4.70 15.18
CA GLY A 50 -11.69 5.20 16.22
C GLY A 50 -11.08 6.43 16.89
N ARG A 51 -11.63 6.81 18.04
CA ARG A 51 -11.16 8.01 18.77
C ARG A 51 -9.72 7.88 19.27
N GLN A 52 -9.30 6.67 19.64
CA GLN A 52 -8.01 6.44 20.28
C GLN A 52 -7.01 5.66 19.43
N HIS A 53 -7.49 4.89 18.45
CA HIS A 53 -6.65 3.97 17.69
C HIS A 53 -6.96 4.04 16.21
N ALA A 54 -5.92 3.83 15.40
CA ALA A 54 -6.02 3.60 13.97
C ALA A 54 -5.24 2.34 13.62
N ALA A 55 -5.77 1.58 12.66
CA ALA A 55 -5.14 0.38 12.15
C ALA A 55 -5.26 0.31 10.63
N ALA A 56 -4.30 -0.36 10.01
CA ALA A 56 -4.27 -0.60 8.59
C ALA A 56 -3.90 -2.06 8.32
N ALA A 57 -4.65 -2.70 7.43
CA ALA A 57 -4.30 -3.99 6.85
C ALA A 57 -3.89 -3.80 5.39
N VAL A 58 -2.76 -4.37 4.99
CA VAL A 58 -2.25 -4.28 3.62
C VAL A 58 -1.95 -5.66 3.08
N LEU A 59 -2.38 -5.93 1.85
CA LEU A 59 -2.17 -7.20 1.15
C LEU A 59 -1.38 -6.94 -0.13
N LEU A 60 -0.30 -7.69 -0.34
CA LEU A 60 0.40 -7.72 -1.63
C LEU A 60 -0.18 -8.87 -2.46
N VAL A 61 -0.71 -8.54 -3.64
CA VAL A 61 -1.39 -9.50 -4.53
C VAL A 61 -0.52 -9.76 -5.73
N ARG A 62 -0.22 -11.03 -5.99
CA ARG A 62 0.49 -11.47 -7.20
C ARG A 62 -0.38 -11.27 -8.45
N GLY A 63 0.23 -10.87 -9.56
CA GLY A 63 -0.44 -10.87 -10.87
C GLY A 63 -0.71 -12.30 -11.33
N ARG A 64 -1.82 -12.55 -12.02
CA ARG A 64 -2.00 -13.85 -12.68
C ARG A 64 -0.90 -14.01 -13.73
N ALA A 65 -0.25 -15.18 -13.72
CA ALA A 65 0.75 -15.56 -14.72
C ALA A 65 0.11 -15.66 -16.11
#